data_AF-A0A9E3TIP9-F1
#
_entry.id   AF-A0A9E3TIP9-F1
#
_cell.length_a   1.000
_cell.length_b   1.000
_cell.length_c   1.000
_cell.angle_alpha   90.00
_cell.angle_beta   90.00
_cell.angle_gamma   90.00
#
_symmetry.space_group_name_H-M   'P 1'
#
loop_
_entity.id
_entity.type
_entity.pdbx_description
1 polymer ?
#
loop_
_entity_poly.entity_id
_entity_poly.type
_entity_poly.pdbx_seq_one_letter_code
_entity_poly.pdbx_strand_id
1 'polypeptide(L)'
;MMKLNFLVGLLLLSVVVGCSSSTPTSMVEDAAVDADAPVTEVVEAAAEPTYDVALTVPTMNCPFACWPKVKETLEHQPGVETVTLAKQADENAIDNPTVYLSLSGEFSADESIAALGEAGFSGATVNQ
;
A
#
# COMPACT_ATOMS: atom_id res chain seq x y z
N MET A 1 4.12 -45.54 14.66
CA MET A 1 3.02 -44.99 15.48
C MET A 1 3.05 -43.48 15.22
N MET A 2 2.08 -42.77 14.65
CA MET A 2 0.70 -43.01 14.25
C MET A 2 0.51 -42.31 12.89
N LYS A 3 -0.19 -42.97 11.95
CA LYS A 3 -0.93 -42.31 10.85
C LYS A 3 -2.21 -41.70 11.44
N LEU A 4 -3.01 -41.02 10.59
CA LEU A 4 -4.45 -40.67 10.76
C LEU A 4 -4.64 -39.19 11.22
N ASN A 5 -5.36 -38.27 10.53
CA ASN A 5 -6.49 -38.43 9.62
C ASN A 5 -6.76 -37.19 8.73
N PHE A 6 -7.28 -37.48 7.53
CA PHE A 6 -7.95 -36.60 6.56
C PHE A 6 -9.43 -36.41 6.95
N LEU A 7 -10.00 -35.21 6.81
CA LEU A 7 -11.46 -34.92 6.74
C LEU A 7 -11.63 -33.42 6.41
N VAL A 8 -11.79 -33.02 5.14
CA VAL A 8 -13.07 -32.83 4.42
C VAL A 8 -14.14 -32.10 5.23
N GLY A 9 -14.37 -30.84 4.89
CA GLY A 9 -15.44 -29.99 5.42
C GLY A 9 -15.85 -28.90 4.43
N LEU A 10 -16.47 -29.32 3.34
CA LEU A 10 -17.23 -28.52 2.37
C LEU A 10 -18.52 -28.00 3.03
N LEU A 11 -18.80 -26.68 3.04
CA LEU A 11 -20.19 -26.18 2.88
C LEU A 11 -20.34 -24.63 2.76
N LEU A 12 -20.93 -24.21 1.63
CA LEU A 12 -21.96 -23.16 1.40
C LEU A 12 -21.74 -21.72 1.93
N LEU A 13 -21.52 -20.71 1.07
CA LEU A 13 -22.47 -20.01 0.19
C LEU A 13 -23.56 -19.22 0.93
N SER A 14 -23.45 -17.88 0.96
CA SER A 14 -24.55 -16.91 1.14
C SER A 14 -24.07 -15.51 0.69
N VAL A 15 -24.25 -15.17 -0.58
CA VAL A 15 -25.23 -14.19 -1.13
C VAL A 15 -24.86 -12.72 -0.92
N VAL A 16 -24.40 -12.12 -2.02
CA VAL A 16 -24.33 -10.68 -2.33
C VAL A 16 -25.72 -10.12 -2.63
N VAL A 17 -26.14 -9.05 -1.96
CA VAL A 17 -27.14 -8.08 -2.47
C VAL A 17 -26.86 -6.70 -1.86
N GLY A 18 -26.57 -5.71 -2.72
CA GLY A 18 -26.45 -4.31 -2.33
C GLY A 18 -26.24 -3.42 -3.55
N CYS A 19 -27.26 -3.35 -4.42
CA CYS A 19 -27.27 -2.49 -5.60
C CYS A 19 -27.37 -1.00 -5.25
N SER A 20 -26.42 -0.26 -5.82
CA SER A 20 -26.46 1.10 -6.39
C SER A 20 -27.80 1.83 -6.47
N SER A 21 -27.75 3.15 -6.17
CA SER A 21 -27.83 4.26 -7.15
C SER A 21 -28.59 5.45 -6.57
N SER A 22 -28.04 6.66 -6.66
CA SER A 22 -28.70 7.87 -7.21
C SER A 22 -27.74 9.08 -7.18
N THR A 23 -27.06 9.27 -8.31
CA THR A 23 -27.03 10.43 -9.25
C THR A 23 -27.46 11.85 -8.79
N PRO A 24 -27.20 12.90 -9.60
CA PRO A 24 -26.25 13.98 -9.35
C PRO A 24 -26.96 15.32 -9.05
N THR A 25 -26.22 16.39 -8.75
CA THR A 25 -26.71 17.73 -9.09
C THR A 25 -25.58 18.62 -9.58
N SER A 26 -25.82 19.21 -10.74
CA SER A 26 -24.99 20.16 -11.46
C SER A 26 -25.26 21.60 -11.02
N MET A 27 -24.44 22.51 -11.57
CA MET A 27 -24.55 23.97 -11.72
C MET A 27 -23.74 24.73 -10.66
N VAL A 28 -22.55 25.27 -10.97
CA VAL A 28 -22.20 26.41 -11.86
C VAL A 28 -22.79 27.73 -11.37
N GLU A 29 -21.92 28.57 -10.79
CA GLU A 29 -21.88 30.04 -10.85
C GLU A 29 -20.48 30.42 -10.33
N ASP A 30 -19.54 30.83 -11.18
CA ASP A 30 -19.38 32.13 -11.86
C ASP A 30 -18.83 33.25 -10.95
N ALA A 31 -17.84 33.95 -11.53
CA ALA A 31 -17.31 35.25 -11.16
C ALA A 31 -16.45 35.40 -9.88
N ALA A 32 -15.14 35.33 -10.14
CA ALA A 32 -14.20 36.44 -9.94
C ALA A 32 -14.07 37.09 -8.55
N VAL A 33 -12.98 36.74 -7.87
CA VAL A 33 -12.31 37.63 -6.91
C VAL A 33 -10.89 37.85 -7.39
N ASP A 34 -10.68 39.04 -7.97
CA ASP A 34 -9.39 39.68 -8.13
C ASP A 34 -8.87 40.04 -6.73
N ALA A 35 -7.78 39.41 -6.33
CA ALA A 35 -7.01 39.78 -5.16
C ALA A 35 -5.54 39.55 -5.50
N ASP A 36 -4.96 40.54 -6.19
CA ASP A 36 -3.51 40.72 -6.31
C ASP A 36 -2.93 40.97 -4.91
N ALA A 37 -2.46 39.90 -4.29
CA ALA A 37 -1.57 39.93 -3.15
C ALA A 37 -0.37 39.04 -3.50
N PRO A 38 0.88 39.50 -3.32
CA PRO A 38 2.04 38.65 -3.52
C PRO A 38 2.02 37.58 -2.43
N VAL A 39 1.49 36.41 -2.77
CA VAL A 39 1.69 35.18 -2.00
C VAL A 39 3.19 34.92 -2.06
N THR A 40 3.87 35.31 -0.99
CA THR A 40 5.19 34.78 -0.67
C THR A 40 4.95 33.29 -0.44
N GLU A 41 5.15 32.50 -1.49
CA GLU A 41 5.20 31.05 -1.40
C GLU A 41 6.35 30.71 -0.47
N VAL A 42 6.01 30.53 0.80
CA VAL A 42 6.85 29.79 1.74
C VAL A 42 6.91 28.40 1.15
N VAL A 43 7.99 28.13 0.43
CA VAL A 43 8.33 26.78 -0.01
C VAL A 43 8.68 26.06 1.28
N GLU A 44 7.66 25.54 1.97
CA GLU A 44 7.83 24.52 2.99
C GLU A 44 8.53 23.37 2.28
N ALA A 45 9.84 23.29 2.47
CA ALA A 45 10.61 22.13 2.08
C ALA A 45 9.99 20.96 2.87
N ALA A 46 9.08 20.23 2.20
CA ALA A 46 8.44 19.05 2.75
C ALA A 46 9.57 18.15 3.23
N ALA A 47 9.67 17.97 4.53
CA ALA A 47 10.65 17.08 5.12
C ALA A 47 10.44 15.69 4.48
N GLU A 48 11.48 15.18 3.84
CA GLU A 48 11.47 13.82 3.29
C GLU A 48 11.13 12.88 4.46
N PRO A 49 10.10 12.01 4.33
CA PRO A 49 9.72 11.11 5.41
C PRO A 49 10.92 10.23 5.77
N THR A 50 11.32 10.25 7.04
CA THR A 50 12.37 9.36 7.55
C THR A 50 11.84 7.93 7.59
N TYR A 51 12.58 7.01 7.00
CA TYR A 51 12.30 5.58 7.02
C TYR A 51 13.50 4.82 7.57
N ASP A 52 13.25 3.66 8.18
CA ASP A 52 14.29 2.81 8.75
C ASP A 52 14.79 1.77 7.74
N VAL A 53 13.88 1.26 6.90
CA VAL A 53 14.18 0.26 5.88
C VAL A 53 13.49 0.60 4.56
N ALA A 54 14.20 0.44 3.45
CA ALA A 54 13.63 0.47 2.12
C ALA A 54 13.70 -0.92 1.48
N LEU A 55 12.58 -1.39 0.93
CA LEU A 55 12.47 -2.65 0.19
C LEU A 55 12.04 -2.36 -1.25
N THR A 56 12.72 -2.90 -2.24
CA THR A 56 12.19 -2.97 -3.61
C THR A 56 11.41 -4.27 -3.78
N VAL A 57 10.20 -4.20 -4.37
CA VAL A 57 9.30 -5.34 -4.63
C VAL A 57 8.98 -5.40 -6.13
N PRO A 58 9.86 -5.97 -6.98
CA PRO A 58 9.81 -5.79 -8.44
C PRO A 58 8.53 -6.29 -9.12
N THR A 59 7.82 -7.24 -8.52
CA THR A 59 6.62 -7.84 -9.12
C THR A 59 5.33 -7.11 -8.76
N MET A 60 5.40 -6.09 -7.89
CA MET A 60 4.27 -5.26 -7.49
C MET A 60 3.92 -4.24 -8.59
N ASN A 61 3.26 -4.67 -9.66
CA ASN A 61 2.98 -3.84 -10.84
C ASN A 61 1.60 -3.16 -10.82
N CYS A 62 0.77 -3.41 -9.80
CA CYS A 62 -0.63 -2.99 -9.80
C CYS A 62 -1.04 -2.21 -8.53
N PRO A 63 -1.48 -0.95 -8.64
CA PRO A 63 -1.69 -0.08 -7.48
C PRO A 63 -2.91 -0.46 -6.62
N PHE A 64 -3.95 -1.05 -7.23
CA PHE A 64 -5.21 -1.33 -6.53
C PHE A 64 -5.31 -2.75 -5.94
N ALA A 65 -4.40 -3.65 -6.30
CA ALA A 65 -4.43 -5.03 -5.81
C ALA A 65 -3.08 -5.51 -5.25
N CYS A 66 -1.98 -5.20 -5.95
CA CYS A 66 -0.65 -5.65 -5.55
C CYS A 66 -0.17 -4.84 -4.35
N TRP A 67 -0.21 -3.51 -4.45
CA TRP A 67 0.25 -2.63 -3.38
C TRP A 67 -0.49 -2.86 -2.04
N PRO A 68 -1.84 -2.90 -1.99
CA PRO A 68 -2.55 -3.18 -0.74
C PRO A 68 -2.12 -4.51 -0.12
N LYS A 69 -1.84 -5.53 -0.94
CA LYS A 69 -1.40 -6.84 -0.44
C LYS A 69 0.03 -6.81 0.09
N VAL A 70 0.95 -6.15 -0.60
CA VAL A 70 2.33 -5.94 -0.12
C VAL A 70 2.32 -5.17 1.20
N LYS A 71 1.55 -4.08 1.26
CA LYS A 71 1.38 -3.27 2.46
C LYS A 71 0.87 -4.10 3.63
N GLU A 72 -0.26 -4.80 3.46
CA GLU A 72 -0.84 -5.67 4.49
C GLU A 72 0.14 -6.76 4.95
N THR A 73 0.91 -7.34 4.01
CA THR A 73 1.88 -8.41 4.34
C THR A 73 3.01 -7.89 5.22
N LEU A 74 3.48 -6.66 4.96
CA LEU A 74 4.56 -6.02 5.71
C LEU A 74 4.08 -5.45 7.04
N GLU A 75 2.87 -4.87 7.10
CA GLU A 75 2.28 -4.34 8.35
C GLU A 75 2.00 -5.44 9.39
N HIS A 76 1.88 -6.69 8.96
CA HIS A 76 1.76 -7.84 9.86
C HIS A 76 3.10 -8.38 10.37
N GLN A 77 4.23 -7.88 9.86
CA GLN A 77 5.54 -8.34 10.34
C GLN A 77 5.86 -7.74 11.71
N PRO A 78 6.51 -8.51 12.60
CA PRO A 78 6.99 -7.98 13.87
C PRO A 78 7.86 -6.72 13.69
N GLY A 79 7.65 -5.75 14.57
CA GLY A 79 8.44 -4.52 14.63
C GLY A 79 8.08 -3.47 13.57
N VAL A 80 7.23 -3.75 12.59
CA VAL A 80 6.79 -2.78 11.58
C VAL A 80 5.68 -1.90 12.15
N GLU A 81 5.88 -0.58 12.11
CA GLU A 81 4.90 0.42 12.57
C GLU A 81 4.13 1.02 11.40
N THR A 82 4.83 1.44 10.34
CA THR A 82 4.20 2.01 9.14
C THR A 82 4.84 1.49 7.88
N VAL A 83 4.03 1.36 6.83
CA VAL A 83 4.45 0.92 5.50
C VAL A 83 3.91 1.91 4.47
N THR A 84 4.81 2.52 3.71
CA THR A 84 4.47 3.53 2.70
C THR A 84 5.09 3.16 1.36
N LEU A 85 4.34 3.39 0.28
CA LEU A 85 4.85 3.22 -1.07
C LEU A 85 5.64 4.48 -1.43
N ALA A 86 6.78 4.31 -2.10
CA ALA A 86 7.51 5.43 -2.66
C ALA A 86 6.61 6.27 -3.58
N LYS A 87 6.97 7.55 -3.76
CA LYS A 87 6.23 8.43 -4.67
C LYS A 87 6.21 7.84 -6.08
N GLN A 88 5.02 7.79 -6.68
CA GLN A 88 4.81 7.39 -8.07
C GLN A 88 4.67 8.63 -8.96
N ALA A 89 5.01 8.50 -10.24
CA ALA A 89 4.76 9.53 -11.25
C ALA A 89 3.30 9.55 -11.71
N ASP A 90 2.64 8.39 -11.72
CA ASP A 90 1.22 8.21 -12.06
C ASP A 90 0.53 7.44 -10.92
N GLU A 91 -0.60 7.97 -10.41
CA GLU A 91 -1.38 7.34 -9.34
C GLU A 91 -2.01 5.99 -9.74
N ASN A 92 -2.15 5.75 -11.05
CA ASN A 92 -2.73 4.54 -11.62
C ASN A 92 -1.67 3.51 -12.03
N ALA A 93 -0.39 3.76 -11.76
CA ALA A 93 0.71 2.84 -12.04
C ALA A 93 1.64 2.67 -10.84
N ILE A 94 2.46 1.61 -10.89
CA ILE A 94 3.61 1.45 -10.00
C ILE A 94 4.88 1.53 -10.86
N ASP A 95 5.46 2.72 -10.96
CA ASP A 95 6.71 2.98 -11.67
C ASP A 95 7.94 2.92 -10.74
N ASN A 96 7.73 3.13 -9.44
CA ASN A 96 8.73 2.98 -8.40
C ASN A 96 8.28 1.93 -7.38
N PRO A 97 8.64 0.65 -7.56
CA PRO A 97 8.20 -0.44 -6.68
C PRO A 97 9.00 -0.49 -5.37
N THR A 98 9.36 0.66 -4.81
CA THR A 98 10.05 0.79 -3.53
C THR A 98 9.04 1.06 -2.42
N VAL A 99 9.21 0.36 -1.31
CA VAL A 99 8.38 0.45 -0.11
C VAL A 99 9.26 0.87 1.05
N TYR A 100 8.83 1.86 1.81
CA TYR A 100 9.51 2.36 2.99
C TYR A 100 8.81 1.89 4.25
N LEU A 101 9.58 1.41 5.21
CA LEU A 101 9.11 0.90 6.49
C LEU A 101 9.65 1.79 7.61
N SER A 102 8.78 2.18 8.53
CA SER A 102 9.18 2.68 9.85
C SER A 102 9.00 1.57 10.88
N LEU A 103 9.96 1.44 11.79
CA LEU A 103 10.03 0.36 12.75
C LEU A 103 9.89 0.87 14.18
N SER A 104 9.17 0.11 15.00
CA SER A 104 9.01 0.37 16.45
C SER A 104 9.55 -0.75 17.33
N GLY A 105 10.14 -1.79 16.72
CA GLY A 105 10.66 -2.96 17.44
C GLY A 105 11.62 -3.80 16.60
N GLU A 106 11.87 -5.03 17.05
CA GLU A 106 12.72 -5.99 16.32
C GLU A 106 12.09 -6.36 14.97
N PHE A 107 12.86 -6.18 13.90
CA PHE A 107 12.47 -6.42 12.53
C PHE A 107 13.41 -7.41 11.85
N SER A 108 12.86 -8.33 11.07
CA SER A 108 13.61 -9.27 10.25
C SER A 108 13.32 -9.03 8.76
N ALA A 109 14.33 -8.56 8.04
CA ALA A 109 14.24 -8.36 6.59
C ALA A 109 14.03 -9.69 5.85
N ASP A 110 14.71 -10.75 6.28
CA ASP A 110 14.63 -12.06 5.65
C ASP A 110 13.23 -12.69 5.80
N GLU A 111 12.63 -12.60 6.98
CA GLU A 111 11.26 -13.09 7.22
C GLU A 111 10.23 -12.28 6.44
N SER A 112 10.41 -10.96 6.38
CA SER A 112 9.54 -10.07 5.60
C SER A 112 9.60 -10.37 4.09
N ILE A 113 10.81 -10.59 3.55
CA ILE A 113 11.01 -10.99 2.15
C ILE A 113 10.42 -12.37 1.89
N ALA A 114 10.57 -13.32 2.81
CA ALA A 114 9.95 -14.64 2.69
C ALA A 114 8.42 -14.54 2.67
N ALA A 115 7.82 -13.77 3.57
CA ALA A 115 6.37 -13.56 3.62
C ALA A 115 5.84 -12.89 2.34
N LEU A 116 6.56 -11.91 1.80
CA LEU A 116 6.26 -11.33 0.48
C LEU A 116 6.33 -12.39 -0.62
N GLY A 117 7.34 -13.25 -0.60
CA GLY A 117 7.46 -14.39 -1.51
C GLY A 117 6.25 -15.32 -1.46
N GLU A 118 5.81 -15.71 -0.26
CA GLU A 118 4.61 -16.53 -0.04
C GLU A 118 3.32 -15.85 -0.52
N ALA A 119 3.25 -14.52 -0.40
CA ALA A 119 2.15 -13.71 -0.91
C ALA A 119 2.19 -13.50 -2.46
N GLY A 120 3.19 -14.05 -3.15
CA GLY A 120 3.35 -13.97 -4.61
C GLY A 120 4.29 -12.86 -5.10
N PHE A 121 4.95 -12.16 -4.19
CA PHE A 121 5.87 -11.05 -4.48
C PHE A 121 7.34 -11.46 -4.34
N SER A 122 7.73 -12.49 -5.09
CA SER A 122 9.11 -12.97 -5.11
C SER A 122 10.09 -11.94 -5.66
N GLY A 123 11.36 -12.02 -5.22
CA GLY A 123 12.42 -11.14 -5.68
C GLY A 123 12.48 -9.78 -4.96
N ALA A 124 11.76 -9.65 -3.84
CA ALA A 124 11.91 -8.48 -2.98
C ALA A 124 13.31 -8.41 -2.36
N THR A 125 13.88 -7.21 -2.25
CA THR A 125 15.25 -6.98 -1.74
C THR A 125 15.33 -5.70 -0.92
N VAL A 126 16.22 -5.67 0.08
CA VAL A 126 16.55 -4.44 0.82
C VAL A 126 17.41 -3.52 -0.05
N ASN A 127 17.05 -2.25 -0.11
CA ASN A 127 17.87 -1.20 -0.72
C ASN A 127 18.81 -0.64 0.35
N GLN A 128 20.11 -0.72 0.10
CA GLN A 128 21.18 -0.19 0.95
C GLN A 128 21.66 1.16 0.42
#